data_AF-A0A1H1AD41-F1
#
_entry.id   AF-A0A1H1AD41-F1
#
_cell.length_a   1.000
_cell.length_b   1.000
_cell.length_c   1.000
_cell.angle_alpha   90.00
_cell.angle_beta   90.00
_cell.angle_gamma   90.00
#
_symmetry.space_group_name_H-M   'P 1'
#
loop_
_entity.id
_entity.type
_entity.pdbx_description
1 polymer ?
#
loop_
_entity_poly.entity_id
_entity_poly.type
_entity_poly.pdbx_seq_one_letter_code
_entity_poly.pdbx_strand_id
1 'polypeptide(L)'
;MQADGSALPFWLSFDASTQTFSGTPPQDFNGALTLKVTASDGAITVSDEFVLTVTATNDAPVVTVAQADQSVAENTTWTYTVSTGTFSDVDGDSLTMSASLANGSALPAWISFDASTQTFSGTPPQDFNGALALKVTASDGSVTASDEFALTVIAAQSLATAGDDILTGTTNVDVISGLGGADQINGGAGDDYLYGDEGDDTIYGDAGADTLSVVKAMIRSMLMLMTSLILVVQVLTRSSLLNPVM
;
A
#
# COMPACT_ATOMS: atom_id res chain seq x y z
N MET A 1 -46.93 -14.70 29.66
CA MET A 1 -46.90 -13.44 28.87
C MET A 1 -45.67 -12.66 29.31
N GLN A 2 -45.34 -11.53 28.68
CA GLN A 2 -44.37 -10.60 29.28
C GLN A 2 -45.02 -9.83 30.43
N ALA A 3 -44.22 -9.33 31.37
CA ALA A 3 -44.71 -8.67 32.58
C ALA A 3 -45.54 -7.41 32.29
N ASP A 4 -45.12 -6.65 31.27
CA ASP A 4 -45.82 -5.49 30.70
C ASP A 4 -47.19 -5.80 30.08
N GLY A 5 -47.56 -7.07 29.98
CA GLY A 5 -48.82 -7.54 29.39
C GLY A 5 -48.74 -7.82 27.89
N SER A 6 -47.58 -7.63 27.25
CA SER A 6 -47.39 -7.97 25.84
C SER A 6 -47.27 -9.48 25.63
N ALA A 7 -47.46 -9.92 24.38
CA ALA A 7 -47.30 -11.31 23.99
C ALA A 7 -45.86 -11.79 24.22
N LEU A 8 -45.67 -13.10 24.38
CA LEU A 8 -44.32 -13.68 24.31
C LEU A 8 -43.73 -13.43 22.90
N PRO A 9 -42.41 -13.25 22.78
CA PRO A 9 -41.74 -13.24 21.48
C PRO A 9 -42.10 -14.48 20.65
N PHE A 10 -42.16 -14.37 19.32
CA PHE A 10 -42.62 -15.44 18.44
C PHE A 10 -41.86 -16.77 18.57
N TRP A 11 -40.63 -16.70 19.07
CA TRP A 11 -39.73 -17.84 19.29
C TRP A 11 -39.88 -18.49 20.67
N LEU A 12 -40.55 -17.83 21.63
CA LEU A 12 -40.69 -18.30 23.01
C LEU A 12 -42.13 -18.77 23.27
N SER A 13 -42.27 -20.06 23.54
CA SER A 13 -43.54 -20.72 23.88
C SER A 13 -43.60 -21.11 25.35
N PHE A 14 -44.82 -21.26 25.87
CA PHE A 14 -45.09 -21.88 27.17
C PHE A 14 -46.14 -22.98 26.99
N ASP A 15 -45.77 -24.22 27.32
CA ASP A 15 -46.71 -25.34 27.40
C ASP A 15 -47.26 -25.45 28.82
N ALA A 16 -48.55 -25.16 28.97
CA ALA A 16 -49.23 -25.22 30.27
C ALA A 16 -49.43 -26.66 30.79
N SER A 17 -49.34 -27.68 29.93
CA SER A 17 -49.49 -29.09 30.34
C SER A 17 -48.22 -29.65 30.97
N THR A 18 -47.04 -29.22 30.49
CA THR A 18 -45.72 -29.58 31.00
C THR A 18 -45.07 -28.47 31.86
N GLN A 19 -45.76 -27.33 32.02
CA GLN A 19 -45.29 -26.13 32.72
C GLN A 19 -43.91 -25.62 32.24
N THR A 20 -43.61 -25.85 30.96
CA THR A 20 -42.27 -25.65 30.40
C THR A 20 -42.27 -24.47 29.42
N PHE A 21 -41.31 -23.56 29.59
CA PHE A 21 -40.93 -22.60 28.55
C PHE A 21 -39.97 -23.25 27.57
N SER A 22 -40.18 -23.06 26.27
CA SER A 22 -39.28 -23.58 25.23
C SER A 22 -39.20 -22.65 24.04
N GLY A 23 -38.02 -22.57 23.42
CA GLY A 23 -37.76 -21.68 22.30
C GLY A 23 -36.29 -21.62 21.92
N THR A 24 -36.01 -20.96 20.81
CA THR A 24 -34.65 -20.63 20.36
C THR A 24 -34.67 -19.18 19.94
N PRO A 25 -33.96 -18.27 20.64
CA PRO A 25 -33.85 -16.88 20.22
C PRO A 25 -33.37 -16.79 18.76
N PRO A 26 -33.81 -15.77 17.99
CA PRO A 26 -33.25 -15.47 16.69
C PRO A 26 -31.75 -15.21 16.80
N GLN A 27 -31.06 -15.29 15.66
CA GLN A 27 -29.70 -14.78 15.55
C GLN A 27 -29.65 -13.33 16.06
N ASP A 28 -28.53 -12.96 16.68
CA ASP A 28 -28.25 -11.61 17.19
C ASP A 28 -29.27 -11.10 18.25
N PHE A 29 -30.09 -11.99 18.84
CA PHE A 29 -30.98 -11.64 19.96
C PHE A 29 -30.29 -11.83 21.31
N ASN A 30 -30.04 -10.73 22.01
CA ASN A 30 -29.56 -10.67 23.38
C ASN A 30 -30.41 -9.71 24.23
N GLY A 31 -30.41 -9.90 25.55
CA GLY A 31 -31.09 -9.02 26.50
C GLY A 31 -31.99 -9.73 27.50
N ALA A 32 -32.71 -8.95 28.30
CA ALA A 32 -33.56 -9.42 29.38
C ALA A 32 -35.05 -9.32 29.01
N LEU A 33 -35.79 -10.41 29.21
CA LEU A 33 -37.25 -10.48 29.11
C LEU A 33 -37.84 -10.72 30.50
N THR A 34 -38.61 -9.77 31.03
CA THR A 34 -39.38 -9.99 32.25
C THR A 34 -40.66 -10.76 31.88
N LEU A 35 -40.75 -12.01 32.31
CA LEU A 35 -41.85 -12.92 32.02
C LEU A 35 -42.79 -13.01 33.22
N LYS A 36 -44.09 -12.98 32.94
CA LYS A 36 -45.15 -13.20 33.93
C LYS A 36 -45.88 -14.51 33.67
N VAL A 37 -45.94 -15.34 34.71
CA VAL A 37 -46.74 -16.57 34.76
C VAL A 37 -47.93 -16.32 35.67
N THR A 38 -49.13 -16.68 35.21
CA THR A 38 -50.38 -16.52 35.97
C THR A 38 -51.03 -17.88 36.14
N ALA A 39 -51.23 -18.30 37.39
CA ALA A 39 -51.97 -19.50 37.74
C ALA A 39 -53.41 -19.12 38.18
N SER A 40 -54.38 -19.98 37.89
CA SER A 40 -55.78 -19.80 38.29
C SER A 40 -56.43 -21.12 38.67
N ASP A 41 -57.34 -21.06 39.65
CA ASP A 41 -58.27 -22.14 40.01
C ASP A 41 -59.62 -22.05 39.27
N GLY A 42 -59.76 -21.09 38.35
CA GLY A 42 -61.01 -20.78 37.63
C GLY A 42 -61.88 -19.72 38.29
N ALA A 43 -61.52 -19.23 39.49
CA ALA A 43 -62.21 -18.14 40.19
C ALA A 43 -61.28 -16.96 40.52
N ILE A 44 -60.04 -17.24 40.93
CA ILE A 44 -59.02 -16.26 41.31
C ILE A 44 -57.74 -16.54 40.53
N THR A 45 -56.92 -15.51 40.32
CA THR A 45 -55.59 -15.60 39.69
C THR A 45 -54.50 -15.15 40.66
N VAL A 46 -53.37 -15.87 40.68
CA VAL A 46 -52.11 -15.39 41.26
C VAL A 46 -51.06 -15.30 40.14
N SER A 47 -50.14 -14.35 40.22
CA SER A 47 -49.04 -14.22 39.25
C SER A 47 -47.69 -14.13 39.95
N ASP A 48 -46.67 -14.60 39.25
CA ASP A 48 -45.26 -14.44 39.61
C ASP A 48 -44.48 -13.93 38.39
N GLU A 49 -43.38 -13.22 38.63
CA GLU A 49 -42.55 -12.60 37.60
C GLU A 49 -41.08 -12.98 37.76
N PHE A 50 -40.44 -13.37 36.66
CA PHE A 50 -39.02 -13.69 36.61
C PHE A 50 -38.37 -13.13 35.35
N VAL A 51 -37.05 -12.98 35.37
CA VAL A 51 -36.28 -12.48 34.22
C VAL A 51 -35.63 -13.64 33.49
N LEU A 52 -35.91 -13.78 32.20
CA LEU A 52 -35.13 -14.60 31.26
C LEU A 52 -34.08 -13.69 30.60
N THR A 53 -32.81 -13.93 30.90
CA THR A 53 -31.69 -13.25 30.24
C THR A 53 -31.12 -14.13 29.13
N VAL A 54 -31.14 -13.63 27.90
CA VAL A 54 -30.38 -14.20 26.78
C VAL A 54 -29.05 -13.47 26.70
N THR A 55 -27.95 -14.21 26.87
CA THR A 55 -26.59 -13.69 26.74
C THR A 55 -26.21 -13.60 25.26
N ALA A 56 -25.59 -12.48 24.86
CA ALA A 56 -24.95 -12.38 23.55
C ALA A 56 -23.85 -13.45 23.42
N THR A 57 -23.65 -13.92 22.20
CA THR A 57 -22.44 -14.63 21.79
C THR A 57 -21.77 -13.71 20.78
N ASN A 58 -20.50 -13.37 21.01
CA ASN A 58 -19.72 -12.52 20.11
C ASN A 58 -19.63 -13.21 18.74
N ASP A 59 -20.19 -12.58 17.71
CA ASP A 59 -20.01 -12.97 16.32
C ASP A 59 -18.70 -12.36 15.78
N ALA A 60 -18.08 -13.01 14.79
CA ALA A 60 -16.82 -12.49 14.25
C ALA A 60 -17.06 -11.29 13.33
N PRO A 61 -16.09 -10.37 13.17
CA PRO A 61 -16.16 -9.34 12.14
C PRO A 61 -16.24 -10.01 10.76
N VAL A 62 -16.76 -9.30 9.76
CA VAL A 62 -16.87 -9.80 8.37
C VAL A 62 -16.30 -8.80 7.38
N VAL A 63 -15.74 -9.31 6.26
CA VAL A 63 -15.31 -8.48 5.13
C VAL A 63 -16.54 -8.12 4.30
N THR A 64 -16.83 -6.82 4.22
CA THR A 64 -17.92 -6.24 3.42
C THR A 64 -17.47 -5.64 2.10
N VAL A 65 -16.22 -5.17 2.01
CA VAL A 65 -15.62 -4.64 0.79
C VAL A 65 -14.17 -5.10 0.70
N ALA A 66 -13.84 -5.89 -0.32
CA ALA A 66 -12.45 -6.33 -0.55
C ALA A 66 -11.55 -5.16 -1.01
N GLN A 67 -10.28 -5.20 -0.60
CA GLN A 67 -9.28 -4.23 -1.03
C GLN A 67 -8.91 -4.45 -2.50
N ALA A 68 -8.57 -3.37 -3.18
CA ALA A 68 -8.10 -3.42 -4.56
C ALA A 68 -6.58 -3.64 -4.59
N ASP A 69 -6.12 -4.49 -5.51
CA ASP A 69 -4.69 -4.62 -5.81
C ASP A 69 -4.07 -3.26 -6.16
N GLN A 70 -2.85 -3.05 -5.67
CA GLN A 70 -2.07 -1.82 -5.81
C GLN A 70 -0.82 -2.05 -6.64
N SER A 71 -0.33 -1.01 -7.29
CA SER A 71 1.00 -0.99 -7.90
C SER A 71 1.74 0.31 -7.60
N VAL A 72 3.06 0.22 -7.45
CA VAL A 72 3.92 1.38 -7.24
C VAL A 72 5.30 1.12 -7.84
N ALA A 73 5.95 2.17 -8.34
CA ALA A 73 7.34 2.09 -8.75
C ALA A 73 8.26 1.96 -7.51
N GLU A 74 9.37 1.25 -7.65
CA GLU A 74 10.42 1.28 -6.63
C GLU A 74 10.97 2.70 -6.42
N ASN A 75 11.63 2.93 -5.28
CA ASN A 75 12.12 4.24 -4.86
C ASN A 75 11.04 5.35 -4.72
N THR A 76 9.77 5.03 -4.97
CA THR A 76 8.63 5.96 -4.90
C THR A 76 7.85 5.74 -3.61
N THR A 77 7.51 6.82 -2.91
CA THR A 77 6.66 6.73 -1.71
C THR A 77 5.26 6.26 -2.08
N TRP A 78 4.85 5.15 -1.47
CA TRP A 78 3.53 4.56 -1.54
C TRP A 78 2.73 4.88 -0.28
N THR A 79 1.46 5.21 -0.44
CA THR A 79 0.47 5.26 0.65
C THR A 79 -0.84 4.62 0.19
N TYR A 80 -1.49 3.87 1.08
CA TYR A 80 -2.77 3.24 0.82
C TYR A 80 -3.60 3.16 2.10
N THR A 81 -4.74 3.86 2.13
CA THR A 81 -5.69 3.80 3.25
C THR A 81 -6.73 2.73 2.98
N VAL A 82 -6.90 1.81 3.93
CA VAL A 82 -7.93 0.77 3.89
C VAL A 82 -9.31 1.44 3.80
N SER A 83 -10.16 0.98 2.89
CA SER A 83 -11.44 1.64 2.65
C SER A 83 -12.36 1.59 3.87
N THR A 84 -12.97 2.71 4.24
CA THR A 84 -13.98 2.73 5.32
C THR A 84 -15.14 1.79 4.98
N GLY A 85 -15.48 0.88 5.89
CA GLY A 85 -16.48 -0.17 5.65
C GLY A 85 -15.94 -1.41 4.92
N THR A 86 -14.60 -1.59 4.88
CA THR A 86 -13.96 -2.89 4.52
C THR A 86 -14.41 -4.01 5.44
N PHE A 87 -14.48 -3.71 6.74
CA PHE A 87 -14.94 -4.63 7.77
C PHE A 87 -16.17 -4.08 8.47
N SER A 88 -17.09 -4.95 8.83
CA SER A 88 -18.24 -4.65 9.69
C SER A 88 -18.41 -5.71 10.76
N ASP A 89 -19.04 -5.33 11.85
CA ASP A 89 -19.38 -6.21 12.96
C ASP A 89 -20.89 -6.11 13.24
N VAL A 90 -21.55 -7.24 13.54
CA VAL A 90 -23.01 -7.28 13.75
C VAL A 90 -23.41 -6.91 15.18
N ASP A 91 -22.57 -7.24 16.17
CA ASP A 91 -22.73 -6.82 17.56
C ASP A 91 -22.43 -5.32 17.74
N GLY A 92 -21.69 -4.74 16.78
CA GLY A 92 -21.30 -3.33 16.75
C GLY A 92 -20.03 -3.04 17.53
N ASP A 93 -19.21 -4.07 17.75
CA ASP A 93 -17.97 -3.97 18.52
C ASP A 93 -16.90 -3.11 17.83
N SER A 94 -16.00 -2.55 18.66
CA SER A 94 -14.98 -1.61 18.20
C SER A 94 -13.78 -2.35 17.57
N LEU A 95 -13.75 -2.37 16.24
CA LEU A 95 -12.72 -3.08 15.48
C LEU A 95 -11.33 -2.44 15.60
N THR A 96 -10.35 -3.24 16.00
CA THR A 96 -8.92 -2.93 15.99
C THR A 96 -8.27 -3.50 14.73
N MET A 97 -7.48 -2.69 14.02
CA MET A 97 -6.83 -3.08 12.76
C MET A 97 -5.36 -3.47 12.97
N SER A 98 -4.91 -4.47 12.23
CA SER A 98 -3.50 -4.87 12.13
C SER A 98 -3.18 -5.31 10.70
N ALA A 99 -1.89 -5.42 10.37
CA ALA A 99 -1.46 -5.83 9.04
C ALA A 99 -0.22 -6.75 9.08
N SER A 100 -0.13 -7.62 8.07
CA SER A 100 0.92 -8.62 7.89
C SER A 100 1.08 -8.98 6.41
N LEU A 101 2.02 -9.87 6.07
CA LEU A 101 1.97 -10.57 4.80
C LEU A 101 0.92 -11.70 4.88
N ALA A 102 0.32 -12.06 3.73
CA ALA A 102 -0.68 -13.14 3.64
C ALA A 102 -0.19 -14.46 4.27
N ASN A 103 1.10 -14.79 4.10
CA ASN A 103 1.73 -15.97 4.69
C ASN A 103 1.93 -15.92 6.23
N GLY A 104 1.46 -14.86 6.91
CA GLY A 104 1.59 -14.67 8.36
C GLY A 104 2.94 -14.08 8.82
N SER A 105 3.85 -13.79 7.90
CA SER A 105 5.11 -13.09 8.23
C SER A 105 4.85 -11.61 8.51
N ALA A 106 5.76 -10.99 9.26
CA ALA A 106 5.77 -9.53 9.42
C ALA A 106 5.90 -8.82 8.06
N LEU A 107 5.41 -7.59 7.98
CA LEU A 107 5.63 -6.71 6.84
C LEU A 107 7.14 -6.49 6.62
N PRO A 108 7.61 -6.34 5.36
CA PRO A 108 8.96 -5.90 5.06
C PRO A 108 9.28 -4.59 5.78
N ALA A 109 10.54 -4.39 6.19
CA ALA A 109 10.94 -3.23 7.00
C ALA A 109 10.68 -1.85 6.37
N TRP A 110 10.40 -1.81 5.06
CA TRP A 110 10.05 -0.60 4.31
C TRP A 110 8.54 -0.32 4.25
N ILE A 111 7.66 -1.25 4.68
CA ILE A 111 6.22 -1.05 4.80
C ILE A 111 5.85 -0.90 6.27
N SER A 112 5.13 0.18 6.59
CA SER A 112 4.47 0.41 7.88
C SER A 112 2.96 0.43 7.71
N PHE A 113 2.22 0.05 8.77
CA PHE A 113 0.78 0.21 8.85
C PHE A 113 0.42 0.95 10.14
N ASP A 114 -0.22 2.12 10.01
CA ASP A 114 -0.78 2.86 11.13
C ASP A 114 -2.23 2.42 11.34
N ALA A 115 -2.48 1.68 12.42
CA ALA A 115 -3.82 1.20 12.78
C ALA A 115 -4.81 2.33 13.14
N SER A 116 -4.33 3.51 13.54
CA SER A 116 -5.19 4.64 13.92
C SER A 116 -5.74 5.40 12.71
N THR A 117 -4.94 5.49 11.63
CA THR A 117 -5.35 6.06 10.34
C THR A 117 -5.68 4.99 9.29
N GLN A 118 -5.60 3.71 9.67
CA GLN A 118 -5.81 2.53 8.82
C GLN A 118 -5.01 2.59 7.50
N THR A 119 -3.81 3.16 7.56
CA THR A 119 -3.02 3.53 6.37
C THR A 119 -1.70 2.79 6.33
N PHE A 120 -1.50 2.06 5.22
CA PHE A 120 -0.21 1.57 4.80
C PHE A 120 0.63 2.71 4.24
N SER A 121 1.94 2.70 4.53
CA SER A 121 2.91 3.63 3.96
C SER A 121 4.27 2.96 3.80
N GLY A 122 5.05 3.40 2.81
CA GLY A 122 6.40 2.90 2.60
C GLY A 122 7.07 3.45 1.35
N THR A 123 8.32 3.08 1.14
CA THR A 123 9.05 3.30 -0.12
C THR A 123 9.75 1.99 -0.46
N PRO A 124 9.42 1.31 -1.57
CA PRO A 124 10.11 0.07 -1.92
C PRO A 124 11.60 0.35 -2.16
N PRO A 125 12.52 -0.51 -1.67
CA PRO A 125 13.94 -0.36 -1.92
C PRO A 125 14.28 -0.46 -3.41
N GLN A 126 15.42 0.10 -3.79
CA GLN A 126 16.04 -0.14 -5.09
C GLN A 126 16.27 -1.65 -5.33
N ASP A 127 16.11 -2.04 -6.59
CA ASP A 127 16.16 -3.40 -7.13
C ASP A 127 15.06 -4.35 -6.60
N PHE A 128 14.06 -3.84 -5.86
CA PHE A 128 12.95 -4.65 -5.36
C PHE A 128 11.80 -4.74 -6.36
N ASN A 129 11.72 -5.86 -7.05
CA ASN A 129 10.73 -6.13 -8.10
C ASN A 129 9.76 -7.24 -7.70
N GLY A 130 8.46 -7.07 -8.01
CA GLY A 130 7.45 -8.12 -7.93
C GLY A 130 6.30 -7.87 -6.94
N ALA A 131 5.46 -8.89 -6.74
CA ALA A 131 4.24 -8.79 -5.97
C ALA A 131 4.40 -9.27 -4.50
N LEU A 132 3.90 -8.46 -3.57
CA LEU A 132 3.69 -8.81 -2.17
C LEU A 132 2.20 -9.01 -1.91
N ALA A 133 1.82 -10.16 -1.38
CA ALA A 133 0.46 -10.36 -0.86
C ALA A 133 0.38 -9.77 0.55
N LEU A 134 -0.27 -8.61 0.68
CA LEU A 134 -0.52 -7.92 1.93
C LEU A 134 -1.84 -8.40 2.52
N LYS A 135 -1.91 -8.45 3.86
CA LYS A 135 -3.11 -8.81 4.61
C LYS A 135 -3.42 -7.73 5.63
N VAL A 136 -4.65 -7.23 5.62
CA VAL A 136 -5.22 -6.44 6.71
C VAL A 136 -6.16 -7.32 7.53
N THR A 137 -6.15 -7.16 8.85
CA THR A 137 -6.93 -7.97 9.80
C THR A 137 -7.64 -7.06 10.80
N ALA A 138 -8.96 -7.17 10.87
CA ALA A 138 -9.80 -6.56 11.89
C ALA A 138 -10.05 -7.56 13.05
N SER A 139 -10.05 -7.06 14.28
CA SER A 139 -10.43 -7.81 15.49
C SER A 139 -11.38 -7.01 16.37
N ASP A 140 -12.45 -7.65 16.81
CA ASP A 140 -13.36 -7.17 17.88
C ASP A 140 -12.72 -7.26 19.29
N GLY A 141 -11.60 -7.98 19.43
CA GLY A 141 -10.93 -8.30 20.70
C GLY A 141 -10.97 -9.78 21.11
N SER A 142 -11.80 -10.58 20.43
CA SER A 142 -12.03 -12.02 20.62
C SER A 142 -11.71 -12.84 19.37
N VAL A 143 -12.25 -12.43 18.21
CA VAL A 143 -12.18 -13.10 16.91
C VAL A 143 -11.70 -12.10 15.84
N THR A 144 -11.40 -12.59 14.64
CA THR A 144 -10.85 -11.78 13.55
C THR A 144 -11.45 -12.11 12.19
N ALA A 145 -11.54 -11.08 11.34
CA ALA A 145 -11.61 -11.25 9.90
C ALA A 145 -10.37 -10.64 9.23
N SER A 146 -10.01 -11.16 8.07
CA SER A 146 -8.90 -10.66 7.27
C SER A 146 -9.26 -10.54 5.82
N ASP A 147 -8.62 -9.61 5.14
CA ASP A 147 -8.71 -9.39 3.70
C ASP A 147 -7.29 -9.26 3.12
N GLU A 148 -7.09 -9.76 1.89
CA GLU A 148 -5.78 -9.90 1.26
C GLU A 148 -5.77 -9.23 -0.12
N PHE A 149 -4.72 -8.47 -0.43
CA PHE A 149 -4.54 -7.77 -1.71
C PHE A 149 -3.07 -7.75 -2.13
N ALA A 150 -2.81 -7.66 -3.43
CA ALA A 150 -1.45 -7.56 -3.95
C ALA A 150 -0.95 -6.11 -3.94
N LEU A 151 0.31 -5.90 -3.53
CA LEU A 151 1.11 -4.73 -3.87
C LEU A 151 2.17 -5.17 -4.88
N THR A 152 2.05 -4.74 -6.13
CA THR A 152 3.04 -4.99 -7.19
C THR A 152 4.04 -3.85 -7.25
N VAL A 153 5.30 -4.12 -6.92
CA VAL A 153 6.40 -3.17 -7.14
C VAL A 153 6.95 -3.37 -8.55
N ILE A 154 6.97 -2.29 -9.32
CA ILE A 154 7.52 -2.23 -10.68
C ILE A 154 8.87 -1.50 -10.67
N ALA A 155 9.78 -1.92 -11.56
CA ALA A 155 11.08 -1.30 -11.73
C ALA A 155 10.97 0.20 -12.04
N ALA A 156 11.96 0.98 -11.60
CA ALA A 156 12.07 2.40 -11.85
C ALA A 156 13.48 2.75 -12.33
N GLN A 157 13.58 3.76 -13.20
CA GLN A 157 14.87 4.25 -13.66
C GLN A 157 15.72 4.71 -12.47
N SER A 158 16.94 4.20 -12.37
CA SER A 158 17.92 4.63 -11.36
C SER A 158 18.33 6.10 -11.56
N LEU A 159 18.57 6.82 -10.46
CA LEU A 159 19.01 8.21 -10.50
C LEU A 159 20.54 8.31 -10.49
N ALA A 160 21.10 9.06 -11.43
CA ALA A 160 22.54 9.32 -11.54
C ALA A 160 23.03 10.42 -10.60
N THR A 161 24.31 10.33 -10.24
CA THR A 161 25.04 11.29 -9.41
C THR A 161 26.26 11.85 -10.15
N ALA A 162 27.39 12.09 -9.49
CA ALA A 162 28.63 12.57 -10.12
C ALA A 162 29.85 11.77 -9.64
N GLY A 163 29.61 10.48 -9.37
CA GLY A 163 30.62 9.46 -9.12
C GLY A 163 30.07 8.10 -9.52
N ASP A 164 30.94 7.10 -9.53
CA ASP A 164 30.72 5.76 -10.10
C ASP A 164 29.38 5.11 -9.66
N ASP A 165 28.38 5.16 -10.55
CA ASP A 165 27.02 4.68 -10.30
C ASP A 165 26.70 3.36 -11.03
N ILE A 166 25.66 2.66 -10.55
CA ILE A 166 25.00 1.56 -11.28
C ILE A 166 23.59 2.03 -11.63
N LEU A 167 23.34 2.23 -12.92
CA LEU A 167 22.10 2.77 -13.44
C LEU A 167 21.36 1.72 -14.25
N THR A 168 20.14 1.39 -13.80
CA THR A 168 19.23 0.48 -14.50
C THR A 168 18.02 1.26 -15.01
N GLY A 169 17.64 1.06 -16.27
CA GLY A 169 16.38 1.51 -16.84
C GLY A 169 15.22 0.54 -16.57
N THR A 170 14.14 0.69 -17.32
CA THR A 170 12.87 0.00 -17.06
C THR A 170 12.53 -0.98 -18.19
N THR A 171 11.24 -1.13 -18.50
CA THR A 171 10.74 -1.84 -19.68
C THR A 171 10.05 -0.88 -20.68
N ASN A 172 10.38 0.41 -20.59
CA ASN A 172 9.88 1.48 -21.44
C ASN A 172 11.06 2.10 -22.20
N VAL A 173 10.78 3.02 -23.13
CA VAL A 173 11.84 3.86 -23.72
C VAL A 173 12.38 4.81 -22.65
N ASP A 174 13.61 4.56 -22.23
CA ASP A 174 14.31 5.30 -21.18
C ASP A 174 15.38 6.26 -21.74
N VAL A 175 15.73 7.26 -20.93
CA VAL A 175 16.78 8.25 -21.23
C VAL A 175 17.72 8.34 -20.02
N ILE A 176 18.81 7.58 -20.04
CA ILE A 176 19.76 7.47 -18.91
C ILE A 176 21.02 8.27 -19.21
N SER A 177 21.46 9.10 -18.26
CA SER A 177 22.69 9.90 -18.33
C SER A 177 23.49 9.67 -17.06
N GLY A 178 24.72 9.14 -17.19
CA GLY A 178 25.64 8.86 -16.08
C GLY A 178 26.17 10.12 -15.39
N LEU A 179 26.19 11.23 -16.13
CA LEU A 179 26.74 12.53 -15.73
C LEU A 179 28.28 12.52 -15.59
N GLY A 180 28.83 11.75 -14.65
CA GLY A 180 30.28 11.61 -14.51
C GLY A 180 30.69 10.72 -13.35
N GLY A 181 31.78 9.98 -13.54
CA GLY A 181 32.11 8.79 -12.77
C GLY A 181 32.65 7.71 -13.70
N ALA A 182 32.83 6.49 -13.23
CA ALA A 182 33.00 5.33 -14.09
C ALA A 182 31.75 4.44 -13.99
N ASP A 183 30.73 4.78 -14.78
CA ASP A 183 29.37 4.28 -14.55
C ASP A 183 29.11 2.92 -15.21
N GLN A 184 28.17 2.15 -14.64
CA GLN A 184 27.59 0.97 -15.27
C GLN A 184 26.12 1.25 -15.59
N ILE A 185 25.82 1.43 -16.88
CA ILE A 185 24.49 1.74 -17.38
C ILE A 185 23.90 0.51 -18.07
N ASN A 186 22.69 0.11 -17.67
CA ASN A 186 21.86 -0.85 -18.38
C ASN A 186 20.51 -0.19 -18.77
N GLY A 187 20.17 -0.17 -20.05
CA GLY A 187 18.88 0.32 -20.56
C GLY A 187 17.69 -0.51 -20.11
N GLY A 188 17.84 -1.84 -20.07
CA GLY A 188 16.75 -2.77 -19.74
C GLY A 188 16.02 -3.24 -21.00
N ALA A 189 14.75 -2.87 -21.17
CA ALA A 189 13.99 -3.22 -22.37
C ALA A 189 13.24 -2.00 -22.91
N GLY A 190 13.52 -1.62 -24.15
CA GLY A 190 13.07 -0.37 -24.74
C GLY A 190 13.89 -0.05 -25.98
N ASP A 191 13.58 1.04 -26.67
CA ASP A 191 14.46 1.60 -27.70
C ASP A 191 15.17 2.81 -27.06
N ASP A 192 16.23 2.56 -26.29
CA ASP A 192 16.68 3.49 -25.24
C ASP A 192 17.71 4.54 -25.70
N TYR A 193 17.87 5.61 -24.92
CA TYR A 193 18.88 6.65 -25.11
C TYR A 193 19.85 6.69 -23.93
N LEU A 194 21.06 6.18 -24.12
CA LEU A 194 22.02 5.94 -23.04
C LEU A 194 23.29 6.79 -23.20
N TYR A 195 23.59 7.64 -22.22
CA TYR A 195 24.72 8.57 -22.20
C TYR A 195 25.62 8.27 -21.00
N GLY A 196 26.91 8.00 -21.22
CA GLY A 196 27.89 7.86 -20.12
C GLY A 196 28.42 9.21 -19.61
N ASP A 197 28.48 10.20 -20.49
CA ASP A 197 28.95 11.56 -20.22
C ASP A 197 30.44 11.67 -19.83
N GLU A 198 30.79 11.95 -18.56
CA GLU A 198 32.18 12.22 -18.12
C GLU A 198 32.84 11.06 -17.35
N GLY A 199 33.27 10.02 -18.07
CA GLY A 199 34.33 9.13 -17.57
C GLY A 199 34.58 7.87 -18.39
N ASP A 200 34.88 6.77 -17.71
CA ASP A 200 35.24 5.46 -18.28
C ASP A 200 34.07 4.47 -18.09
N ASP A 201 32.98 4.72 -18.81
CA ASP A 201 31.68 4.08 -18.59
C ASP A 201 31.52 2.74 -19.32
N THR A 202 30.70 1.87 -18.74
CA THR A 202 30.23 0.62 -19.34
C THR A 202 28.73 0.70 -19.60
N ILE A 203 28.32 0.66 -20.87
CA ILE A 203 26.92 0.82 -21.27
C ILE A 203 26.40 -0.43 -22.00
N TYR A 204 25.28 -0.96 -21.51
CA TYR A 204 24.50 -2.05 -22.09
C TYR A 204 23.10 -1.52 -22.47
N GLY A 205 22.66 -1.77 -23.70
CA GLY A 205 21.28 -1.47 -24.11
C GLY A 205 20.27 -2.56 -23.75
N ASP A 206 20.75 -3.80 -23.57
CA ASP A 206 19.96 -5.01 -23.40
C ASP A 206 18.92 -5.24 -24.53
N ALA A 207 17.64 -4.92 -24.34
CA ALA A 207 16.55 -5.48 -25.15
C ALA A 207 15.73 -4.45 -25.96
N GLY A 208 16.33 -3.89 -27.02
CA GLY A 208 15.60 -3.27 -28.13
C GLY A 208 16.53 -2.63 -29.17
N ALA A 209 16.16 -1.43 -29.67
CA ALA A 209 16.92 -0.70 -30.70
C ALA A 209 17.59 0.56 -30.13
N ASP A 210 18.65 0.35 -29.35
CA ASP A 210 19.22 1.39 -28.48
C ASP A 210 20.19 2.36 -29.15
N THR A 211 20.21 3.59 -28.63
CA THR A 211 21.12 4.68 -29.00
C THR A 211 22.12 4.92 -27.88
N LEU A 212 23.31 4.32 -28.00
CA LEU A 212 24.41 4.49 -27.04
C LEU A 212 25.32 5.66 -27.45
N SER A 213 25.50 6.61 -26.53
CA SER A 213 26.33 7.80 -26.68
C SER A 213 27.44 7.87 -25.62
N VAL A 214 28.49 7.07 -25.82
CA VAL A 214 29.81 7.19 -25.14
C VAL A 214 30.63 8.41 -25.60
N VAL A 215 29.98 9.47 -26.10
CA VAL A 215 30.64 10.50 -26.93
C VAL A 215 31.17 11.68 -26.11
N LYS A 216 32.26 11.38 -25.41
CA LYS A 216 33.46 12.23 -25.28
C LYS A 216 33.34 13.57 -24.53
N ALA A 217 33.88 13.54 -23.31
CA ALA A 217 34.60 14.66 -22.68
C ALA A 217 35.58 15.39 -23.64
N MET A 218 36.15 14.67 -24.63
CA MET A 218 37.02 15.27 -25.66
C MET A 218 36.33 16.30 -26.58
N ILE A 219 35.02 16.23 -26.85
CA ILE A 219 34.38 17.16 -27.81
C ILE A 219 34.12 18.52 -27.17
N ARG A 220 33.64 18.59 -25.92
CA ARG A 220 33.47 19.87 -25.20
C ARG A 220 34.82 20.57 -24.97
N SER A 221 35.85 19.81 -24.56
CA SER A 221 37.19 20.34 -24.34
C SER A 221 37.82 20.86 -25.65
N MET A 222 37.70 20.12 -26.76
CA MET A 222 38.21 20.57 -28.06
C MET A 222 37.48 21.80 -28.60
N LEU A 223 36.17 21.94 -28.35
CA LEU A 223 35.40 23.12 -28.74
C LEU A 223 35.81 24.39 -27.94
N MET A 224 36.02 24.27 -26.63
CA MET A 224 36.53 25.37 -25.78
C MET A 224 37.96 25.81 -26.14
N LEU A 225 38.83 24.84 -26.50
CA LEU A 225 40.18 25.12 -26.97
C LEU A 225 40.18 25.88 -28.31
N MET A 226 39.28 25.55 -29.24
CA MET A 226 39.16 26.27 -30.51
C MET A 226 38.70 27.72 -30.33
N THR A 227 37.73 27.99 -29.45
CA THR A 227 37.32 29.38 -29.13
C THR A 227 38.44 30.20 -28.49
N SER A 228 39.30 29.57 -27.68
CA SER A 228 40.44 30.23 -27.03
C SER A 228 41.59 30.51 -28.02
N LEU A 229 41.88 29.57 -28.93
CA LEU A 229 42.96 29.70 -29.91
C LEU A 229 42.68 30.80 -30.94
N ILE A 230 41.42 30.97 -31.38
CA ILE A 230 41.01 32.02 -32.31
C ILE A 230 41.24 33.42 -31.71
N LEU A 231 41.02 33.59 -30.40
CA LEU A 231 41.21 34.87 -29.71
C LEU A 231 42.70 35.26 -29.63
N VAL A 232 43.60 34.29 -29.41
CA VAL A 232 45.06 34.54 -29.35
C VAL A 232 45.63 34.96 -30.72
N VAL A 233 45.14 34.37 -31.83
CA VAL A 233 45.61 34.71 -33.18
C VAL A 233 45.20 36.13 -33.61
N GLN A 234 44.01 36.60 -33.20
CA GLN A 234 43.55 37.96 -33.54
C GLN A 234 44.32 39.08 -32.82
N VAL A 235 44.91 38.83 -31.64
CA VAL A 235 45.69 39.83 -30.90
C VAL A 235 47.08 40.04 -31.52
N LEU A 236 47.69 39.00 -32.08
CA LEU A 236 49.08 39.04 -32.59
C LEU A 236 49.24 39.72 -33.96
N THR A 237 48.17 40.00 -34.70
CA THR A 237 48.23 40.56 -36.07
C THR A 237 48.07 42.08 -36.15
N ARG A 238 48.05 42.80 -35.01
CA ARG A 238 47.82 44.26 -34.96
C ARG A 238 49.02 45.12 -34.48
N SER A 239 50.25 44.62 -34.53
CA SER A 239 51.44 45.37 -34.06
C SER A 239 52.67 45.27 -34.99
N SER A 240 52.49 45.52 -36.29
CA SER A 240 53.61 45.50 -37.26
C SER A 240 53.44 46.43 -38.48
N LEU A 241 52.83 47.59 -38.31
CA LEU A 241 52.82 48.65 -39.34
C LEU A 241 53.20 50.01 -38.77
N LEU A 242 54.10 50.70 -39.49
CA LEU A 242 54.51 52.12 -39.39
C LEU A 242 55.62 52.49 -38.37
N ASN A 243 56.86 52.16 -38.73
CA ASN A 243 57.95 53.14 -38.95
C ASN A 243 59.09 52.46 -39.73
N PRO A 244 60.07 53.17 -40.36
CA PRO A 244 60.36 54.61 -40.30
C PRO A 244 60.60 55.23 -41.71
N VAL A 245 61.43 56.28 -41.76
CA VAL A 245 62.06 56.97 -42.90
C VAL A 245 61.26 58.16 -43.45
N MET A 246 61.78 59.40 -43.40
CA MET A 246 62.98 59.86 -42.66
C MET A 246 62.66 60.01 -41.17
#